data_AF-A0A1B8FI46-F1
#
_entry.id   AF-A0A1B8FI46-F1
#
_cell.length_a   1.000
_cell.length_b   1.000
_cell.length_c   1.000
_cell.angle_alpha   90.00
_cell.angle_beta   90.00
_cell.angle_gamma   90.00
#
_symmetry.space_group_name_H-M   'P 1'
#
loop_
_entity.id
_entity.type
_entity.pdbx_description
1 polymer ?
#
loop_
_entity_poly.entity_id
_entity_poly.type
_entity_poly.pdbx_seq_one_letter_code
_entity_poly.pdbx_strand_id
1 'polypeptide(L)'
;MPGQEAIISVQGPIARTLEDVVLYSKSIIDSEPWFKDPKLYPIPWREIQLPQRLKFAVIWDDGYVRVTPPVRRALETTVAKLKSSGHEVVEWDNRPIGKVYNLLRRLFTADGGKTNRGQLEKGEEPAPKFMDNFLRSQEIGVYDLWQLQRERN
;
A
#
# COMPACT_ATOMS: atom_id res chain seq x y z
N MET A 1 10.57 -7.26 7.93
CA MET A 1 10.87 -7.32 9.37
C MET A 1 10.10 -8.49 9.95
N PRO A 2 10.72 -9.67 10.15
CA PRO A 2 10.04 -10.82 10.75
C PRO A 2 9.43 -10.44 12.10
N GLY A 3 8.21 -10.92 12.39
CA GLY A 3 7.50 -10.66 13.65
C GLY A 3 6.69 -9.36 13.70
N GLN A 4 6.84 -8.44 12.74
CA GLN A 4 5.96 -7.28 12.63
C GLN A 4 4.67 -7.68 11.91
N GLU A 5 3.52 -7.50 12.59
CA GLU A 5 2.21 -7.84 12.02
C GLU A 5 1.26 -6.63 11.92
N ALA A 6 1.67 -5.44 12.36
CA ALA A 6 0.81 -4.27 12.32
C ALA A 6 0.62 -3.71 10.90
N ILE A 7 1.59 -3.94 10.01
CA ILE A 7 1.53 -3.60 8.58
C ILE A 7 2.05 -4.81 7.79
N ILE A 8 1.13 -5.53 7.17
CA ILE A 8 1.44 -6.79 6.49
C ILE A 8 2.07 -6.48 5.13
N SER A 9 3.14 -7.21 4.80
CA SER A 9 3.73 -7.17 3.46
C SER A 9 2.81 -7.87 2.47
N VAL A 10 2.61 -7.27 1.31
CA VAL A 10 1.93 -7.90 0.18
C VAL A 10 2.94 -8.18 -0.94
N GLN A 11 2.68 -9.23 -1.72
CA GLN A 11 3.48 -9.60 -2.89
C GLN A 11 2.61 -9.46 -4.14
N GLY A 12 3.19 -8.98 -5.24
CA GLY A 12 2.50 -8.81 -6.51
C GLY A 12 3.47 -8.72 -7.68
N PRO A 13 3.01 -9.00 -8.91
CA PRO A 13 3.87 -9.02 -10.08
C PRO A 13 4.15 -7.59 -10.59
N ILE A 14 5.33 -7.39 -11.16
CA ILE A 14 5.61 -6.27 -12.07
C ILE A 14 5.61 -6.86 -13.48
N ALA A 15 4.70 -6.38 -14.34
CA ALA A 15 4.51 -6.92 -15.69
C ALA A 15 4.33 -5.82 -16.73
N ARG A 16 4.43 -6.19 -18.02
CA ARG A 16 4.33 -5.25 -19.16
C ARG A 16 2.89 -4.99 -19.59
N THR A 17 1.98 -5.92 -19.32
CA THR A 17 0.58 -5.88 -19.74
C THR A 17 -0.34 -6.23 -18.58
N LEU A 18 -1.63 -5.89 -18.70
CA LEU A 18 -2.62 -6.25 -17.70
C LEU A 18 -2.92 -7.76 -17.73
N GLU A 19 -2.87 -8.36 -18.91
CA GLU A 19 -3.08 -9.79 -19.14
C GLU A 19 -2.05 -10.62 -18.38
N ASP A 20 -0.79 -10.19 -18.31
CA ASP A 20 0.27 -10.85 -17.54
C ASP A 20 0.00 -10.76 -16.03
N VAL A 21 -0.49 -9.61 -15.55
CA VAL A 21 -0.90 -9.44 -14.14
C VAL A 21 -2.07 -10.37 -13.81
N VAL A 22 -3.07 -10.43 -14.69
CA VAL A 22 -4.22 -11.32 -14.56
C VAL A 22 -3.79 -12.79 -14.54
N LEU A 23 -2.91 -13.19 -15.46
CA LEU A 23 -2.39 -14.55 -15.52
C LEU A 23 -1.69 -14.93 -14.21
N TYR A 24 -0.76 -14.10 -13.73
CA TYR A 24 -0.06 -14.35 -12.46
C TYR A 24 -1.03 -14.45 -11.27
N SER A 25 -1.91 -13.45 -11.11
CA SER A 25 -2.85 -13.40 -9.99
C SER A 25 -3.83 -14.58 -10.01
N LYS A 26 -4.36 -14.93 -11.19
CA LYS A 26 -5.25 -16.07 -11.36
C LYS A 26 -4.55 -17.39 -11.07
N SER A 27 -3.35 -17.62 -11.61
CA SER A 27 -2.59 -18.85 -11.34
C SER A 27 -2.31 -19.05 -9.85
N ILE A 28 -2.05 -17.98 -9.09
CA ILE A 28 -1.88 -18.08 -7.64
C ILE A 28 -3.19 -18.39 -6.95
N ILE A 29 -4.27 -17.67 -7.26
CA ILE A 29 -5.57 -17.88 -6.61
C ILE A 29 -6.12 -19.28 -6.91
N ASP A 30 -5.99 -19.75 -8.15
CA ASP A 30 -6.44 -21.08 -8.58
C ASP A 30 -5.63 -22.23 -7.94
N SER A 31 -4.47 -21.92 -7.34
CA SER A 31 -3.71 -22.90 -6.54
C SER A 31 -4.25 -23.09 -5.11
N GLU A 32 -5.33 -22.38 -4.77
CA GLU A 32 -6.03 -22.42 -3.48
C GLU A 32 -5.08 -22.27 -2.27
N PRO A 33 -4.27 -21.19 -2.22
CA PRO A 33 -3.17 -21.07 -1.27
C PRO A 33 -3.64 -21.00 0.19
N TRP A 34 -4.92 -20.70 0.43
CA TRP A 34 -5.55 -20.73 1.75
C TRP A 34 -5.55 -22.11 2.42
N PHE A 35 -5.38 -23.21 1.67
CA PHE A 35 -5.16 -24.54 2.28
C PHE A 35 -3.74 -24.73 2.82
N LYS A 36 -2.79 -23.84 2.46
CA LYS A 36 -1.41 -23.84 2.95
C LYS A 36 -1.14 -22.74 3.96
N ASP A 37 -1.71 -21.56 3.76
CA ASP A 37 -1.57 -20.41 4.65
C ASP A 37 -2.95 -19.96 5.19
N PRO A 38 -3.24 -20.19 6.49
CA PRO A 38 -4.51 -19.83 7.10
C PRO A 38 -4.73 -18.31 7.25
N LYS A 39 -3.71 -17.47 6.96
CA LYS A 39 -3.87 -16.01 6.91
C LYS A 39 -4.58 -15.55 5.64
N LEU A 40 -4.71 -16.41 4.63
CA LEU A 40 -5.34 -16.08 3.36
C LEU A 40 -6.83 -16.40 3.40
N TYR A 41 -7.64 -15.48 2.88
CA TYR A 41 -9.08 -15.72 2.73
C TYR A 41 -9.34 -16.67 1.55
N PRO A 42 -10.29 -17.62 1.69
CA PRO A 42 -10.67 -18.55 0.62
C PRO A 42 -11.55 -17.84 -0.42
N ILE A 43 -10.94 -16.97 -1.22
CA ILE A 43 -11.62 -16.20 -2.26
C ILE A 43 -11.16 -16.72 -3.62
N PRO A 44 -11.99 -17.50 -4.34
CA PRO A 44 -11.65 -18.01 -5.66
C PRO A 44 -11.62 -16.89 -6.71
N TRP A 45 -10.91 -17.14 -7.82
CA TRP A 45 -10.90 -16.23 -8.96
C TRP A 45 -12.32 -16.14 -9.54
N ARG A 46 -12.73 -14.93 -9.92
CA ARG A 46 -14.06 -14.67 -10.48
C ARG A 46 -13.88 -13.92 -11.78
N GLU A 47 -14.40 -14.51 -12.85
CA GLU A 47 -14.65 -13.76 -14.08
C GLU A 47 -15.84 -12.84 -13.81
N ILE A 48 -15.61 -11.53 -13.95
CA ILE A 48 -16.64 -10.52 -13.70
C ILE A 48 -17.04 -9.85 -15.00
N GLN A 49 -18.34 -9.67 -15.19
CA GLN A 49 -18.86 -8.76 -16.21
C GLN A 49 -19.01 -7.38 -15.58
N LEU A 50 -18.21 -6.43 -16.05
CA LEU A 50 -18.29 -5.06 -15.58
C LEU A 50 -19.53 -4.36 -16.16
N PRO A 51 -20.20 -3.49 -15.39
CA PRO A 51 -21.27 -2.66 -15.91
C PRO A 51 -20.74 -1.71 -16.98
N GLN A 52 -21.59 -1.36 -17.95
CA GLN A 52 -21.24 -0.47 -19.06
C GLN A 52 -20.78 0.92 -18.58
N ARG A 53 -21.34 1.40 -17.46
CA ARG A 53 -20.97 2.65 -16.81
C ARG A 53 -20.46 2.39 -15.40
N LEU A 54 -19.21 2.79 -15.14
CA LEU A 54 -18.56 2.74 -13.83
C LEU A 54 -18.53 4.13 -13.20
N LYS A 55 -18.36 4.17 -11.88
CA LYS A 55 -18.17 5.39 -11.09
C LYS A 55 -16.79 5.39 -10.45
N PHE A 56 -15.95 6.34 -10.83
CA PHE A 56 -14.59 6.49 -10.35
C PHE A 56 -14.49 7.69 -9.39
N ALA A 57 -13.87 7.46 -8.24
CA ALA A 57 -13.47 8.51 -7.32
C ALA A 57 -12.05 8.98 -7.67
N VAL A 58 -11.84 10.29 -7.71
CA VAL A 58 -10.52 10.89 -8.01
C VAL A 58 -10.09 11.81 -6.88
N ILE A 59 -8.89 11.57 -6.38
CA ILE A 59 -8.20 12.44 -5.42
C ILE A 59 -7.16 13.24 -6.22
N TRP A 60 -7.37 14.54 -6.37
CA TRP A 60 -6.47 15.41 -7.14
C TRP A 60 -5.22 15.83 -6.37
N ASP A 61 -5.39 15.98 -5.06
CA ASP A 61 -4.36 16.35 -4.11
C ASP A 61 -4.76 15.72 -2.78
N ASP A 62 -3.85 15.01 -2.15
CA ASP A 62 -4.10 14.39 -0.85
C ASP A 62 -3.80 15.36 0.31
N GLY A 63 -3.28 16.56 0.02
CA GLY A 63 -2.91 17.56 1.00
C GLY A 63 -1.68 17.18 1.84
N TYR A 64 -1.02 16.05 1.52
CA TYR A 64 0.12 15.51 2.26
C TYR A 64 1.38 15.49 1.39
N VAL A 65 1.28 15.02 0.14
CA VAL A 65 2.35 15.09 -0.86
C VAL A 65 1.88 15.89 -2.05
N ARG A 66 2.47 17.08 -2.23
CA ARG A 66 2.13 17.95 -3.36
C ARG A 66 2.35 17.23 -4.69
N VAL A 67 1.29 17.14 -5.47
CA VAL A 67 1.33 16.51 -6.80
C VAL A 67 2.24 17.28 -7.76
N THR A 68 3.10 16.56 -8.48
CA THR A 68 3.97 17.17 -9.49
C THR A 68 3.20 17.44 -10.80
N PRO A 69 3.62 18.42 -11.62
CA PRO A 69 2.93 18.72 -12.88
C PRO A 69 2.76 17.52 -13.83
N PRO A 70 3.75 16.60 -14.00
CA PRO A 70 3.58 15.41 -14.82
C PRO A 70 2.51 14.44 -14.28
N VAL A 71 2.44 14.25 -12.96
CA VAL A 71 1.44 13.37 -12.33
C VAL A 71 0.04 13.97 -12.47
N ARG A 72 -0.09 15.29 -12.26
CA ARG A 72 -1.34 16.02 -12.49
C ARG A 72 -1.85 15.84 -13.92
N ARG A 73 -0.99 16.04 -14.91
CA ARG A 73 -1.32 15.86 -16.33
C ARG A 73 -1.78 14.44 -16.66
N ALA A 74 -1.13 13.42 -16.08
CA ALA A 74 -1.52 12.03 -16.27
C ALA A 74 -2.93 11.75 -15.70
N LEU A 75 -3.22 12.29 -14.52
CA LEU A 75 -4.54 12.16 -13.89
C LEU A 75 -5.63 12.88 -14.70
N GLU A 76 -5.38 14.11 -15.13
CA GLU A 76 -6.30 14.88 -16.00
C GLU A 76 -6.60 14.13 -17.30
N THR A 77 -5.56 13.58 -17.95
CA THR A 77 -5.71 12.78 -19.17
C THR A 77 -6.57 11.54 -18.93
N THR A 78 -6.37 10.88 -17.79
CA THR A 78 -7.12 9.67 -17.41
C THR A 78 -8.59 10.00 -17.16
N VAL A 79 -8.87 11.06 -16.39
CA VAL A 79 -10.23 11.52 -16.10
C VAL A 79 -10.96 11.94 -17.37
N ALA A 80 -10.29 12.67 -18.27
CA ALA A 80 -10.88 13.07 -19.54
C ALA A 80 -11.29 11.84 -20.38
N LYS A 81 -10.41 10.84 -20.49
CA LYS A 81 -10.70 9.58 -21.21
C LYS A 81 -11.83 8.79 -20.56
N LEU A 82 -11.85 8.68 -19.24
CA LEU A 82 -12.93 7.98 -18.53
C LEU A 82 -14.29 8.64 -18.77
N LYS A 83 -14.35 9.98 -18.68
CA LYS A 83 -15.57 10.74 -18.96
C LYS A 83 -16.00 10.62 -20.43
N SER A 84 -15.07 10.70 -21.39
CA SER A 84 -15.40 10.54 -22.81
C SER A 84 -15.92 9.16 -23.16
N SER A 85 -15.51 8.13 -22.41
CA SER A 85 -16.02 6.76 -22.54
C SER A 85 -17.37 6.54 -21.82
N GLY A 86 -18.00 7.59 -21.28
CA GLY A 86 -19.32 7.52 -20.65
C GLY A 86 -19.31 7.10 -19.17
N HIS A 87 -18.15 7.05 -18.53
CA HIS A 87 -18.06 6.77 -17.08
C HIS A 87 -18.34 8.01 -16.24
N GLU A 88 -18.83 7.77 -15.02
CA GLU A 88 -18.95 8.82 -14.02
C GLU A 88 -17.63 9.00 -13.28
N VAL A 89 -17.21 10.25 -13.11
CA VAL A 89 -16.03 10.58 -12.31
C VAL A 89 -16.43 11.64 -11.29
N VAL A 90 -16.22 11.32 -10.02
CA VAL A 90 -16.49 12.22 -8.89
C VAL A 90 -15.18 12.58 -8.21
N GLU A 91 -15.08 13.82 -7.75
CA GLU A 91 -13.99 14.22 -6.87
C GLU A 91 -14.22 13.64 -5.48
N TRP A 92 -13.17 13.05 -4.92
CA TRP A 92 -13.18 12.49 -3.59
C TRP A 92 -12.13 13.15 -2.73
N ASP A 93 -12.57 13.56 -1.55
CA ASP A 93 -11.74 14.21 -0.58
C ASP A 93 -11.19 13.20 0.43
N ASN A 94 -9.86 13.05 0.45
CA ASN A 94 -9.16 12.11 1.31
C ASN A 94 -8.50 12.77 2.54
N ARG A 95 -9.10 13.83 3.09
CA ARG A 95 -8.56 14.61 4.23
C ARG A 95 -8.03 13.82 5.46
N PRO A 96 -8.45 12.58 5.84
CA PRO A 96 -7.78 11.88 6.94
C PRO A 96 -6.39 11.32 6.61
N ILE A 97 -5.90 11.44 5.38
CA ILE A 97 -4.65 10.80 4.92
C ILE A 97 -3.41 11.18 5.76
N GLY A 98 -3.32 12.42 6.23
CA GLY A 98 -2.21 12.84 7.11
C GLY A 98 -2.20 12.10 8.45
N LYS A 99 -3.38 11.78 9.02
CA LYS A 99 -3.48 10.96 10.23
C LYS A 99 -3.03 9.52 9.94
N VAL A 100 -3.44 8.98 8.80
CA VAL A 100 -3.05 7.64 8.35
C VAL A 100 -1.53 7.54 8.18
N TYR A 101 -0.89 8.48 7.49
CA TYR A 101 0.56 8.50 7.31
C TYR A 101 1.31 8.62 8.65
N ASN A 102 0.84 9.47 9.57
CA ASN A 102 1.43 9.60 10.89
C ASN A 102 1.33 8.30 11.70
N LEU A 103 0.19 7.62 11.64
CA LEU A 103 -0.01 6.32 12.27
C LEU A 103 0.89 5.25 11.65
N LEU A 104 0.93 5.15 10.31
CA LEU A 104 1.80 4.22 9.59
C LEU A 104 3.26 4.41 9.97
N ARG A 105 3.75 5.66 10.02
CA ARG A 105 5.13 5.95 10.42
C ARG A 105 5.45 5.42 11.82
N ARG A 106 4.56 5.60 12.78
CA ARG A 106 4.71 5.09 14.16
C ARG A 106 4.72 3.56 14.19
N LEU A 107 3.84 2.92 13.42
CA LEU A 107 3.79 1.46 13.31
C LEU A 107 5.03 0.85 12.64
N PHE A 108 5.59 1.50 11.62
CA PHE A 108 6.82 1.06 10.95
C PHE A 108 8.08 1.22 11.80
N THR A 109 8.06 2.12 12.77
CA THR A 109 9.22 2.47 13.59
C THR A 109 9.08 2.03 15.06
N ALA A 110 8.07 1.22 15.36
CA ALA A 110 7.73 0.79 16.71
C ALA A 110 8.86 0.02 17.41
N ASP A 111 9.71 -0.69 16.66
CA ASP A 111 10.89 -1.40 17.19
C ASP A 111 12.11 -0.47 17.39
N GLY A 112 11.95 0.83 17.16
CA GLY A 112 13.03 1.81 17.23
C GLY A 112 14.11 1.62 16.17
N GLY A 113 13.79 0.96 15.05
CA GLY A 113 14.73 0.68 13.98
C GLY A 113 15.78 -0.37 14.34
N LYS A 114 15.62 -1.11 15.46
CA LYS A 114 16.55 -2.17 15.89
C LYS A 114 16.67 -3.25 14.82
N THR A 115 15.55 -3.65 14.21
CA THR A 115 15.57 -4.65 13.15
C THR A 115 16.38 -4.16 11.95
N ASN A 116 16.19 -2.90 11.55
CA ASN A 116 16.89 -2.32 10.40
C ASN A 116 18.39 -2.16 10.68
N ARG A 117 18.79 -1.65 11.86
CA ARG A 117 20.20 -1.56 12.26
C ARG A 117 20.89 -2.93 12.24
N GLY A 118 20.26 -3.93 12.84
CA GLY A 118 20.82 -5.29 12.86
C GLY A 118 20.95 -5.97 11.50
N GLN A 119 20.21 -5.53 10.46
CA GLN A 119 20.47 -6.00 9.09
C GLN A 119 21.58 -5.20 8.41
N LEU A 120 21.63 -3.88 8.62
CA LEU A 120 22.67 -3.03 8.04
C LEU A 120 24.06 -3.39 8.57
N GLU A 121 24.18 -3.71 9.86
CA GLU A 121 25.44 -4.17 10.48
C GLU A 121 26.02 -5.42 9.80
N LYS A 122 25.17 -6.27 9.19
CA LYS A 122 25.62 -7.45 8.44
C LYS A 122 26.09 -7.13 7.03
N GLY A 123 25.63 -6.01 6.47
CA GLY A 123 25.83 -5.66 5.07
C GLY A 123 27.14 -4.92 4.81
N GLU A 124 27.89 -4.52 5.85
CA GLU A 124 29.14 -3.72 5.77
C GLU A 124 29.03 -2.38 5.02
N GLU A 125 27.87 -2.04 4.48
CA GLU A 125 27.60 -0.81 3.74
C GLU A 125 27.02 0.28 4.66
N PRO A 126 27.37 1.56 4.42
CA PRO A 126 26.80 2.66 5.17
C PRO A 126 25.30 2.76 4.89
N ALA A 127 24.53 3.06 5.95
CA ALA A 127 23.10 3.27 5.82
C ALA A 127 22.80 4.40 4.79
N PRO A 128 21.89 4.15 3.83
CA PRO A 128 21.41 5.21 2.95
C PRO A 128 20.74 6.33 3.75
N LYS A 129 20.96 7.60 3.36
CA LYS A 129 20.42 8.78 4.08
C LYS A 129 18.90 8.75 4.29
N PHE A 130 18.15 8.13 3.39
CA PHE A 130 16.68 8.03 3.54
C PHE A 130 16.25 7.14 4.72
N MET A 131 17.16 6.31 5.25
CA MET A 131 16.90 5.45 6.40
C MET A 131 16.97 6.19 7.74
N ASP A 132 17.45 7.44 7.78
CA ASP A 132 17.64 8.20 9.02
C ASP A 132 16.39 8.23 9.91
N ASN A 133 15.20 8.37 9.30
CA ASN A 133 13.94 8.36 10.03
C ASN A 133 13.71 7.03 10.78
N PHE A 134 14.11 5.90 10.20
CA PHE A 134 14.00 4.60 10.85
C PHE A 134 15.11 4.40 11.88
N LEU A 135 16.35 4.79 11.55
CA LEU A 135 17.52 4.52 12.38
C LEU A 135 17.58 5.38 13.64
N ARG A 136 16.96 6.56 13.61
CA ARG A 136 16.86 7.48 14.76
C ARG A 136 15.56 7.31 15.56
N SER A 137 14.70 6.37 15.17
CA SER A 137 13.45 6.12 15.90
C SER A 137 13.71 5.48 17.25
N GLN A 138 12.79 5.72 18.19
CA GLN A 138 12.82 5.09 19.50
C GLN A 138 11.83 3.94 19.56
N GLU A 139 12.24 2.86 20.22
CA GLU A 139 11.37 1.73 20.44
C GLU A 139 10.24 2.14 21.38
N ILE A 140 9.04 1.67 21.07
CA ILE A 140 7.88 1.80 21.94
C ILE A 140 7.56 0.46 22.60
N GLY A 141 6.92 0.50 23.76
CA GLY A 141 6.50 -0.70 24.46
C GLY A 141 5.37 -1.43 23.72
N VAL A 142 5.20 -2.72 24.02
CA VAL A 142 4.13 -3.56 23.45
C VAL A 142 2.75 -2.96 23.69
N TYR A 143 2.51 -2.41 24.90
CA TYR A 143 1.25 -1.75 25.23
C TYR A 143 0.94 -0.57 24.28
N ASP A 144 1.94 0.26 24.01
CA ASP A 144 1.79 1.43 23.13
C ASP A 144 1.58 1.00 21.67
N LEU A 145 2.30 -0.03 21.22
CA LEU A 145 2.08 -0.64 19.90
C LEU A 145 0.62 -1.12 19.75
N TRP A 146 0.05 -1.75 20.78
CA TRP A 146 -1.36 -2.14 20.75
C TRP A 146 -2.31 -0.94 20.70
N GLN A 147 -1.98 0.18 21.37
CA GLN A 147 -2.78 1.40 21.23
C GLN A 147 -2.73 1.95 19.80
N LEU A 148 -1.58 1.89 19.12
CA LEU A 148 -1.48 2.25 17.70
C LEU A 148 -2.35 1.34 16.81
N GLN A 149 -2.33 0.04 17.07
CA GLN A 149 -3.12 -0.93 16.31
C GLN A 149 -4.63 -0.71 16.53
N ARG A 150 -5.04 -0.29 17.73
CA ARG A 150 -6.42 0.12 18.03
C ARG A 150 -6.81 1.40 17.31
N GLU A 151 -5.91 2.38 17.21
CA GLU A 151 -6.15 3.64 16.47
C GLU A 151 -6.39 3.39 14.96
N ARG A 152 -5.85 2.28 14.42
CA ARG A 152 -5.97 1.90 13.01
C ARG A 152 -7.36 1.37 12.61
N ASN A 153 -8.01 0.62 13.50
CA ASN A 153 -9.24 -0.14 13.21
C ASN A 153 -10.49 0.59 13.70
#